data_AF-A0A4R5Q312-F1
#
_entry.id   AF-A0A4R5Q312-F1
#
_cell.length_a   1.000
_cell.length_b   1.000
_cell.length_c   1.000
_cell.angle_alpha   90.00
_cell.angle_beta   90.00
_cell.angle_gamma   90.00
#
_symmetry.space_group_name_H-M   'P 1'
#
loop_
_entity.id
_entity.type
_entity.pdbx_description
1 polymer ?
#
loop_
_entity_poly.entity_id
_entity_poly.type
_entity_poly.pdbx_seq_one_letter_code
_entity_poly.pdbx_strand_id
1 'polypeptide(L)'
;MFASLSVGGVTERVVSVDYSGNGARSRGKAAFPARLVVLRLAPVAAARETKAQHRRQNRCRSHRPLRPMTVQATGYLMLVTSLPAEVPAADVLEAYRLRWQVELAFKRIKSLLGIGRLPVRSEALARSWLFAHLIMALLIEGTPPPRAAYRDRSEPAF
;
A
#
# COMPACT_ATOMS: atom_id res chain seq x y z
N MET A 1 -2.57 -15.01 18.80
CA MET A 1 -3.18 -13.67 19.03
C MET A 1 -4.26 -13.32 18.01
N PHE A 2 -4.18 -13.76 16.74
CA PHE A 2 -5.22 -13.55 15.71
C PHE A 2 -5.69 -14.85 15.04
N ALA A 3 -5.31 -16.01 15.61
CA ALA A 3 -5.48 -17.32 14.98
C ALA A 3 -6.94 -17.79 14.90
N SER A 4 -7.84 -17.19 15.67
CA SER A 4 -9.27 -17.51 15.69
C SER A 4 -10.09 -16.77 14.63
N LEU A 5 -9.48 -15.88 13.83
CA LEU A 5 -10.18 -15.20 12.74
C LEU A 5 -10.47 -16.16 11.59
N SER A 6 -11.74 -16.21 11.19
CA SER A 6 -12.15 -16.83 9.94
C SER A 6 -11.50 -16.11 8.75
N VAL A 7 -11.42 -16.79 7.60
CA VAL A 7 -10.96 -16.16 6.35
C VAL A 7 -11.88 -14.98 6.01
N GLY A 8 -11.29 -13.82 5.70
CA GLY A 8 -12.04 -12.58 5.48
C GLY A 8 -12.50 -11.88 6.77
N GLY A 9 -12.32 -12.51 7.93
CA GLY A 9 -12.61 -11.91 9.22
C GLY A 9 -11.71 -10.70 9.48
N VAL A 10 -12.31 -9.68 10.09
CA VAL A 10 -11.62 -8.44 10.50
C VAL A 10 -11.68 -8.32 12.01
N THR A 11 -10.56 -7.92 12.62
CA THR A 11 -10.52 -7.51 14.03
C THR A 11 -9.83 -6.17 14.16
N GLU A 12 -10.18 -5.46 15.21
CA GLU A 12 -9.66 -4.13 15.49
C GLU A 12 -9.07 -4.08 16.90
N ARG A 13 -8.01 -3.30 17.06
CA ARG A 13 -7.45 -3.00 18.37
C ARG A 13 -6.99 -1.57 18.46
N VAL A 14 -7.24 -0.94 19.59
CA VAL A 14 -6.55 0.28 19.98
C VAL A 14 -5.13 -0.10 20.39
N VAL A 15 -4.14 0.56 19.79
CA VAL A 15 -2.72 0.35 20.02
C VAL A 15 -2.05 1.68 20.32
N SER A 16 -0.95 1.64 21.06
CA SER A 16 -0.05 2.81 21.20
C SER A 16 1.14 2.60 20.28
N VAL A 17 1.50 3.63 19.52
CA VAL A 17 2.68 3.61 18.65
C VAL A 17 3.82 4.28 19.41
N ASP A 18 4.88 3.51 19.67
CA ASP A 18 6.09 4.02 20.32
C ASP A 18 7.13 4.41 19.27
N TYR A 19 7.81 5.54 19.47
CA TYR A 19 8.93 5.91 18.62
C TYR A 19 10.17 5.08 18.97
N SER A 20 10.44 4.00 18.23
CA SER A 20 11.71 3.28 18.35
C SER A 20 12.87 4.23 18.02
N GLY A 21 13.54 4.74 19.04
CA GLY A 21 14.77 5.53 18.87
C GLY A 21 15.87 4.76 18.15
N ASN A 22 17.04 5.38 17.98
CA ASN A 22 18.14 4.88 17.15
C ASN A 22 18.89 3.65 17.73
N GLY A 23 18.27 2.85 18.60
CA GLY A 23 18.89 1.70 19.26
C GLY A 23 17.88 0.71 19.82
N ALA A 24 18.10 -0.57 19.57
CA ALA A 24 17.19 -1.69 19.87
C ALA A 24 16.96 -2.00 21.36
N ARG A 25 17.32 -1.11 22.30
CA ARG A 25 17.34 -1.41 23.76
C ARG A 25 16.43 -0.55 24.65
N SER A 26 15.77 0.50 24.14
CA SER A 26 14.75 1.23 24.92
C SER A 26 13.43 1.25 24.18
N ARG A 27 12.33 0.85 24.85
CA ARG A 27 10.99 1.18 24.34
C ARG A 27 10.94 2.70 24.20
N GLY A 28 10.62 3.14 22.99
CA GLY A 28 10.47 4.54 22.66
C GLY A 28 9.50 5.28 23.56
N LYS A 29 9.56 6.60 23.59
CA LYS A 29 8.46 7.40 24.14
C LYS A 29 7.20 7.10 23.31
N ALA A 30 6.08 6.82 23.99
CA ALA A 30 4.78 6.63 23.33
C ALA A 30 4.45 7.90 22.54
N ALA A 31 4.35 7.76 21.22
CA ALA A 31 4.22 8.89 20.31
C ALA A 31 2.75 9.30 20.16
N PHE A 32 1.84 8.35 19.92
CA PHE A 32 0.40 8.61 19.80
C PHE A 32 -0.45 7.32 19.85
N PRO A 33 -1.73 7.40 20.27
CA PRO A 33 -2.67 6.30 20.12
C PRO A 33 -3.06 6.10 18.64
N ALA A 34 -3.23 4.85 18.22
CA ALA A 34 -3.65 4.49 16.87
C ALA A 34 -4.60 3.29 16.91
N ARG A 35 -5.28 3.05 15.79
CA ARG A 35 -6.15 1.90 15.58
C ARG A 35 -5.46 0.91 14.63
N LEU A 36 -5.34 -0.34 15.07
CA LEU A 36 -4.85 -1.46 14.27
C LEU A 36 -6.04 -2.25 13.72
N VAL A 37 -6.18 -2.29 12.40
CA VAL A 37 -7.15 -3.12 11.68
C VAL A 37 -6.40 -4.33 11.12
N VAL A 38 -6.87 -5.54 11.45
CA VAL A 38 -6.28 -6.80 10.99
C VAL A 38 -7.30 -7.59 10.22
N LEU A 39 -6.99 -7.88 8.95
CA LEU A 39 -7.79 -8.71 8.05
C LEU A 39 -7.10 -10.05 7.84
N ARG A 40 -7.82 -11.16 8.00
CA ARG A 40 -7.32 -12.49 7.63
C ARG A 40 -7.44 -12.72 6.13
N LEU A 41 -6.31 -12.91 5.46
CA LEU A 41 -6.28 -13.18 4.02
C LEU A 41 -6.72 -14.60 3.69
N ALA A 42 -7.27 -14.77 2.49
CA ALA A 42 -7.56 -16.08 1.92
C ALA A 42 -6.26 -16.91 1.78
N PRO A 43 -6.30 -18.25 1.91
CA PRO A 43 -5.11 -19.09 1.86
C PRO A 43 -4.25 -18.88 0.60
N VAL A 44 -4.89 -18.67 -0.55
CA VAL A 44 -4.21 -18.39 -1.83
C VAL A 44 -3.47 -17.05 -1.78
N ALA A 45 -4.09 -16.00 -1.24
CA ALA A 45 -3.46 -14.69 -1.09
C ALA A 45 -2.31 -14.73 -0.06
N ALA A 46 -2.52 -15.38 1.08
CA ALA A 46 -1.50 -15.60 2.09
C ALA A 46 -0.26 -16.34 1.53
N ALA A 47 -0.47 -17.37 0.71
CA ALA A 47 0.61 -18.10 0.06
C ALA A 47 1.40 -17.23 -0.93
N ARG A 48 0.71 -16.36 -1.69
CA ARG A 48 1.34 -15.38 -2.59
C ARG A 48 2.22 -14.41 -1.80
N GLU A 49 1.72 -13.87 -0.69
CA GLU A 49 2.47 -12.96 0.18
C GLU A 49 3.69 -13.64 0.84
N THR A 50 3.53 -14.88 1.32
CA THR A 50 4.67 -15.68 1.82
C THR A 50 5.75 -15.83 0.75
N LYS A 51 5.37 -16.19 -0.48
CA LYS A 51 6.31 -16.31 -1.61
C LYS A 51 6.98 -14.97 -1.94
N ALA A 52 6.23 -13.87 -1.93
CA ALA A 52 6.77 -12.53 -2.16
C ALA A 52 7.79 -12.13 -1.09
N GLN A 53 7.50 -12.43 0.19
CA GLN A 53 8.39 -12.15 1.30
C GLN A 53 9.70 -12.95 1.22
N HIS A 54 9.62 -14.24 0.85
CA HIS A 54 10.82 -15.05 0.58
C HIS A 54 11.65 -14.48 -0.57
N ARG A 55 11.03 -14.06 -1.67
CA ARG A 55 11.74 -13.40 -2.79
C ARG A 55 12.44 -12.11 -2.34
N ARG A 56 11.78 -11.29 -1.52
CA ARG A 56 12.35 -10.05 -0.98
C ARG A 56 13.57 -10.33 -0.09
N GLN A 57 13.47 -11.32 0.80
CA GLN A 57 14.57 -11.75 1.66
C GLN A 57 15.79 -12.22 0.84
N ASN A 58 15.55 -13.05 -0.18
CA ASN A 58 16.61 -13.53 -1.07
C ASN A 58 17.28 -12.38 -1.84
N ARG A 59 16.49 -11.38 -2.29
CA ARG A 59 17.02 -10.20 -2.98
C ARG A 59 17.92 -9.36 -2.08
N CYS A 60 17.61 -9.28 -0.78
CA CYS A 60 18.43 -8.58 0.20
C CYS A 60 19.67 -9.37 0.66
N ARG A 61 19.99 -10.52 0.03
CA ARG A 61 21.13 -11.40 0.37
C ARG A 61 21.21 -11.72 1.87
N SER A 62 20.07 -11.73 2.54
CA SER A 62 20.03 -12.04 3.96
C SER A 62 19.95 -13.55 4.12
N HIS A 63 21.08 -14.17 4.48
CA HIS A 63 21.20 -15.61 4.70
C HIS A 63 20.48 -16.10 5.97
N ARG A 64 19.79 -15.21 6.69
CA ARG A 64 19.00 -15.60 7.87
C ARG A 64 17.62 -16.10 7.45
N PRO A 65 17.15 -17.21 8.04
CA PRO A 65 15.78 -17.64 7.84
C PRO A 65 14.80 -16.57 8.37
N LEU A 66 13.66 -16.45 7.69
CA LEU A 66 12.58 -15.59 8.18
C LEU A 66 12.14 -16.07 9.56
N ARG A 67 11.87 -15.13 10.47
CA ARG A 67 11.32 -15.47 11.78
C ARG A 67 9.95 -16.13 11.58
N PRO A 68 9.60 -17.19 12.34
CA PRO A 68 8.30 -17.86 12.23
C PRO A 68 7.11 -16.88 12.30
N MET A 69 7.22 -15.87 13.17
CA MET A 69 6.21 -14.82 13.32
C MET A 69 6.04 -13.97 12.04
N THR A 70 7.11 -13.71 11.30
CA THR A 70 7.04 -12.97 10.02
C THR A 70 6.31 -13.78 8.95
N VAL A 71 6.53 -15.10 8.93
CA VAL A 71 5.82 -16.00 8.01
C VAL A 71 4.36 -16.13 8.41
N GLN A 72 4.03 -16.16 9.71
CA GLN A 72 2.63 -16.15 10.15
C GLN A 72 1.93 -14.83 9.80
N ALA A 73 2.65 -13.71 9.87
CA ALA A 73 2.10 -12.38 9.58
C ALA A 73 1.69 -12.21 8.11
N THR A 74 2.29 -12.92 7.15
CA THR A 74 1.91 -12.85 5.73
C THR A 74 0.49 -13.36 5.45
N GLY A 75 -0.09 -14.12 6.39
CA GLY A 75 -1.49 -14.54 6.34
C GLY A 75 -2.49 -13.45 6.68
N TYR A 76 -2.03 -12.26 7.05
CA TYR A 76 -2.87 -11.16 7.48
C TYR A 76 -2.46 -9.86 6.79
N LEU A 77 -3.44 -9.02 6.49
CA LEU A 77 -3.21 -7.61 6.20
C LEU A 77 -3.38 -6.84 7.50
N MET A 78 -2.35 -6.13 7.93
CA MET A 78 -2.34 -5.33 9.16
C MET A 78 -2.19 -3.85 8.78
N LEU A 79 -3.18 -3.03 9.12
CA LEU A 79 -3.20 -1.60 8.84
C LEU A 79 -3.25 -0.82 10.14
N VAL A 80 -2.36 0.16 10.28
CA VAL A 80 -2.40 1.12 11.39
C VAL A 80 -2.99 2.42 10.84
N THR A 81 -4.00 2.95 11.50
CA THR A 81 -4.69 4.18 11.11
C THR A 81 -4.91 5.09 12.31
N SER A 82 -4.90 6.41 12.08
CA SER A 82 -5.32 7.43 13.03
C SER A 82 -6.79 7.80 12.90
N LEU A 83 -7.53 7.16 11.97
CA LEU A 83 -8.96 7.38 11.81
C LEU A 83 -9.71 6.93 13.07
N PRO A 84 -10.74 7.68 13.46
CA PRO A 84 -11.45 7.40 14.68
C PRO A 84 -12.39 6.20 14.48
N ALA A 85 -12.97 5.68 15.57
CA ALA A 85 -13.71 4.41 15.54
C ALA A 85 -15.03 4.48 14.75
N GLU A 86 -15.55 5.69 14.55
CA GLU A 86 -16.76 5.97 13.77
C GLU A 86 -16.58 5.59 12.30
N VAL A 87 -15.34 5.57 11.80
CA VAL A 87 -15.05 5.08 10.45
C VAL A 87 -14.98 3.54 10.49
N PRO A 88 -15.83 2.81 9.77
CA PRO A 88 -15.79 1.35 9.74
C PRO A 88 -14.45 0.80 9.24
N ALA A 89 -13.97 -0.33 9.79
CA ALA A 89 -12.77 -0.98 9.26
C ALA A 89 -12.90 -1.39 7.80
N ALA A 90 -14.10 -1.70 7.33
CA ALA A 90 -14.36 -1.99 5.91
C ALA A 90 -13.95 -0.81 5.02
N ASP A 91 -14.31 0.42 5.39
CA ASP A 91 -13.97 1.63 4.64
C ASP A 91 -12.46 1.91 4.68
N VAL A 92 -11.81 1.65 5.82
CA VAL A 92 -10.35 1.72 5.94
C VAL A 92 -9.67 0.73 4.99
N LEU A 93 -10.19 -0.50 4.91
CA LEU A 93 -9.67 -1.54 4.02
C LEU A 93 -9.90 -1.19 2.55
N GLU A 94 -11.09 -0.71 2.18
CA GLU A 94 -11.41 -0.26 0.83
C GLU A 94 -10.55 0.95 0.41
N ALA A 95 -10.38 1.93 1.29
CA ALA A 95 -9.46 3.04 1.05
C ALA A 95 -8.02 2.55 0.83
N TYR A 96 -7.57 1.56 1.61
CA TYR A 96 -6.24 0.97 1.42
C TYR A 96 -6.10 0.23 0.10
N ARG A 97 -7.19 -0.37 -0.45
CA ARG A 97 -7.16 -0.95 -1.79
C ARG A 97 -6.82 0.11 -2.85
N LEU A 98 -7.24 1.36 -2.69
CA LEU A 98 -6.90 2.43 -3.65
C LEU A 98 -5.42 2.76 -3.72
N ARG A 99 -4.59 2.32 -2.75
CA ARG A 99 -3.14 2.53 -2.77
C ARG A 99 -2.49 2.03 -4.07
N TRP A 100 -2.93 0.88 -4.57
CA TRP A 100 -2.38 0.32 -5.81
C TRP A 100 -2.78 1.15 -7.05
N GLN A 101 -3.98 1.76 -7.03
CA GLN A 101 -4.43 2.66 -8.11
C GLN A 101 -3.54 3.91 -8.16
N VAL A 102 -3.18 4.45 -7.00
CA VAL A 102 -2.26 5.59 -6.90
C VAL A 102 -0.88 5.21 -7.47
N GLU A 103 -0.34 4.04 -7.10
CA GLU A 103 0.92 3.56 -7.68
C GLU A 103 0.86 3.40 -9.20
N LEU A 104 -0.24 2.84 -9.71
CA LEU A 104 -0.47 2.72 -11.14
C LEU A 104 -0.56 4.08 -11.85
N ALA A 105 -1.29 5.04 -11.28
CA ALA A 105 -1.37 6.40 -11.81
C ALA A 105 0.03 6.99 -11.94
N PHE A 106 0.84 6.94 -10.87
CA PHE A 106 2.22 7.40 -10.93
C PHE A 106 3.09 6.62 -11.94
N LYS A 107 2.89 5.30 -12.08
CA LYS A 107 3.59 4.50 -13.08
C LYS A 107 3.23 4.93 -14.50
N ARG A 108 1.95 5.22 -14.76
CA ARG A 108 1.46 5.72 -16.06
C ARG A 108 2.02 7.11 -16.35
N ILE A 109 1.92 8.06 -15.41
CA ILE A 109 2.48 9.41 -15.55
C ILE A 109 3.98 9.34 -15.87
N LYS A 110 4.75 8.53 -15.15
CA LYS A 110 6.19 8.34 -15.41
C LYS A 110 6.47 7.74 -16.78
N SER A 111 5.68 6.76 -17.21
CA SER A 111 5.89 6.07 -18.48
C SER A 111 5.43 6.85 -19.71
N LEU A 112 4.30 7.56 -19.62
CA LEU A 112 3.67 8.27 -20.74
C LEU A 112 4.15 9.71 -20.86
N LEU A 113 4.24 10.41 -19.73
CA LEU A 113 4.59 11.83 -19.70
C LEU A 113 6.06 12.07 -19.38
N GLY A 114 6.83 11.02 -19.10
CA GLY A 114 8.27 11.14 -18.88
C GLY A 114 8.61 12.04 -17.69
N ILE A 115 7.73 12.16 -16.68
CA ILE A 115 7.86 13.07 -15.52
C ILE A 115 9.15 12.84 -14.70
N GLY A 116 9.91 11.77 -14.96
CA GLY A 116 11.21 11.54 -14.32
C GLY A 116 12.39 12.25 -14.99
N ARG A 117 12.23 12.79 -16.21
CA ARG A 117 13.31 13.44 -16.98
C ARG A 117 13.31 14.94 -16.75
N LEU A 118 13.54 15.38 -15.49
CA LEU A 118 13.63 16.80 -15.17
C LEU A 118 14.82 17.46 -15.90
N PRO A 119 14.59 18.39 -16.84
CA PRO A 119 15.68 19.00 -17.61
C PRO A 119 16.31 20.22 -16.90
N VAL A 120 15.90 20.51 -15.66
CA VAL A 120 16.19 21.78 -14.97
C VAL A 120 16.79 21.57 -13.58
N ARG A 121 17.78 22.40 -13.23
CA ARG A 121 18.49 22.37 -11.94
C ARG A 121 17.95 23.34 -10.88
N SER A 122 17.17 24.35 -11.29
CA SER A 122 16.56 25.30 -10.34
C SER A 122 15.28 24.72 -9.75
N GLU A 123 15.07 24.88 -8.44
CA GLU A 123 13.88 24.40 -7.74
C GLU A 123 12.58 24.98 -8.29
N ALA A 124 12.57 26.28 -8.63
CA ALA A 124 11.40 26.95 -9.20
C ALA A 124 10.96 26.32 -10.53
N LEU A 125 11.89 26.16 -11.49
CA LEU A 125 11.58 25.51 -12.77
C LEU A 125 11.23 24.03 -12.62
N ALA A 126 11.85 23.32 -11.67
CA ALA A 126 11.51 21.93 -11.35
C ALA A 126 10.05 21.80 -10.88
N ARG A 127 9.60 22.70 -10.00
CA ARG A 127 8.20 22.75 -9.52
C ARG A 127 7.24 23.08 -10.66
N SER A 128 7.52 24.11 -11.46
CA SER A 128 6.67 24.47 -12.60
C SER A 128 6.55 23.34 -13.63
N TRP A 129 7.67 22.66 -13.91
CA TRP A 129 7.70 21.51 -14.82
C TRP A 129 6.87 20.34 -14.27
N LEU A 130 7.02 20.02 -12.97
CA LEU A 130 6.24 18.96 -12.32
C LEU A 130 4.73 19.28 -12.37
N PHE A 131 4.34 20.51 -12.01
CA PHE A 131 2.93 20.92 -12.03
C PHE A 131 2.34 20.88 -13.43
N ALA A 132 3.08 21.34 -14.45
CA ALA A 132 2.62 21.24 -15.85
C ALA A 132 2.34 19.79 -16.25
N HIS A 133 3.22 18.85 -15.88
CA HIS A 133 3.02 17.42 -16.18
C HIS A 133 1.84 16.81 -15.40
N LEU A 134 1.63 17.22 -14.14
CA LEU A 134 0.48 16.77 -13.36
C LEU A 134 -0.84 17.29 -13.95
N ILE A 135 -0.90 18.56 -14.35
CA ILE A 135 -2.08 19.14 -15.02
C ILE A 135 -2.35 18.39 -16.33
N MET A 136 -1.32 18.15 -17.15
CA MET A 136 -1.44 17.37 -18.38
C MET A 136 -1.96 15.94 -18.12
N ALA A 137 -1.47 15.27 -17.07
CA ALA A 137 -1.96 13.95 -16.69
C ALA A 137 -3.47 13.96 -16.37
N LEU A 138 -3.92 14.94 -15.59
CA LEU A 138 -5.33 15.09 -15.23
C LEU A 138 -6.22 15.39 -16.44
N LEU A 139 -5.75 16.22 -17.38
CA LEU A 139 -6.47 16.52 -18.62
C LEU A 139 -6.64 15.27 -19.52
N ILE A 140 -5.60 14.43 -19.59
CA ILE A 140 -5.64 13.18 -20.36
C ILE A 140 -6.61 12.19 -19.70
N GLU A 141 -6.57 12.04 -18.38
CA GLU A 141 -7.46 11.13 -17.64
C GLU A 141 -8.93 11.58 -17.68
N GLY A 142 -9.18 12.90 -17.69
CA GLY A 142 -10.52 13.47 -17.80
C GLY A 142 -11.14 13.41 -19.20
N THR A 143 -10.35 13.05 -20.23
CA THR A 143 -10.85 12.89 -21.60
C THR A 143 -11.23 11.43 -21.81
N PRO A 144 -12.53 11.06 -21.85
CA PRO A 144 -12.92 9.70 -22.13
C PRO A 144 -12.39 9.29 -23.52
N PRO A 145 -11.86 8.06 -23.69
CA PRO A 145 -11.43 7.61 -25.00
C PRO A 145 -12.61 7.71 -25.98
N PRO A 146 -12.38 8.01 -27.27
CA PRO A 146 -13.45 8.04 -28.26
C PRO A 146 -14.23 6.72 -28.17
N ARG A 147 -15.55 6.81 -28.05
CA ARG A 147 -16.50 5.71 -27.73
C ARG A 147 -16.49 4.51 -28.69
N ALA A 148 -15.54 4.42 -29.62
CA ALA A 148 -15.52 3.45 -30.71
C ALA A 148 -14.65 2.20 -30.47
N ALA A 149 -14.07 1.96 -29.28
CA ALA A 149 -13.09 0.86 -29.13
C ALA A 149 -13.05 0.14 -27.77
N TYR A 150 -14.19 -0.17 -27.16
CA TYR A 150 -14.21 -1.16 -26.07
C TYR A 150 -15.30 -2.22 -26.32
N ARG A 151 -14.92 -3.27 -27.04
CA ARG A 151 -15.69 -4.51 -27.13
C ARG A 151 -15.51 -5.27 -25.82
N ASP A 152 -16.64 -5.46 -25.14
CA ASP A 152 -16.95 -6.41 -24.08
C ASP A 152 -15.84 -7.42 -23.72
N ARG A 153 -15.37 -7.33 -22.48
CA ARG A 153 -14.68 -8.42 -21.80
C ARG A 153 -15.17 -8.49 -20.36
N SER A 154 -16.41 -8.96 -20.23
CA SER A 154 -17.03 -9.35 -18.97
C SER A 154 -16.49 -10.70 -18.48
N GLU A 155 -15.58 -10.73 -17.51
CA GLU A 155 -15.44 -11.86 -16.57
C GLU A 155 -14.85 -11.38 -15.22
N PRO A 156 -15.50 -11.65 -14.07
CA PRO A 156 -14.97 -11.32 -12.75
C PRO A 156 -14.04 -12.42 -12.23
N ALA A 157 -12.82 -12.05 -11.83
CA ALA A 157 -11.93 -12.91 -11.05
C ALA A 157 -12.15 -12.67 -9.56
N PHE A 158 -12.80 -13.63 -8.90
CA PHE A 158 -12.62 -13.91 -7.46
C PHE A 158 -11.37 -14.79 -7.26
#